data_AF-A0AA88A1X0-F1
#
_entry.id   AF-A0AA88A1X0-F1
#
_cell.length_a   1.000
_cell.length_b   1.000
_cell.length_c   1.000
_cell.angle_alpha   90.00
_cell.angle_beta   90.00
_cell.angle_gamma   90.00
#
_symmetry.space_group_name_H-M   'P 1'
#
loop_
_entity.id
_entity.type
_entity.pdbx_description
1 polymer ?
#
loop_
_entity_poly.entity_id
_entity_poly.type
_entity_poly.pdbx_seq_one_letter_code
_entity_poly.pdbx_strand_id
1 'polypeptide(L)'
;MPAVVGKVGVLWYGLMFAVKMMARLLWVRDRKTAISGGDGVELWPRKIATARFCLEDMRIVKRAVGDAEPSDLKRSKPQLHWGNKFGGILLPIHYRKGGVDHLHHVRRVKVILDLKKQCMEAHFAYKFGSHVMSYLGSKAAGLFSHRFLCNTSFLISNMVGPQEDVAIGDNPVTYIRVTSSSFPHALTMHMVSYGGRAEMQILVAKDIIPDPEFLAYCFQDALLQMKESALLLAPNIKPC
;
A
#
# COMPACT_ATOMS: atom_id res chain seq x y z
N MET A 1 -0.25 15.38 18.90
CA MET A 1 -0.09 16.76 18.40
C MET A 1 1.35 16.93 17.94
N PRO A 2 1.67 17.34 16.69
CA PRO A 2 3.04 17.58 16.28
C PRO A 2 3.35 19.06 16.51
N ALA A 3 3.95 19.38 17.66
CA ALA A 3 4.58 20.66 17.89
C ALA A 3 6.10 20.48 17.75
N VAL A 4 6.73 21.45 17.09
CA VAL A 4 8.19 21.64 16.98
C VAL A 4 8.92 20.80 15.92
N VAL A 5 8.52 20.93 14.66
CA VAL A 5 9.50 20.96 13.57
C VAL A 5 9.55 22.40 13.10
N GLY A 6 10.56 23.16 13.53
CA GLY A 6 10.76 24.53 13.06
C GLY A 6 10.91 24.59 11.53
N LYS A 7 10.75 25.78 10.92
CA LYS A 7 10.88 25.97 9.46
C LYS A 7 12.16 25.32 8.90
N VAL A 8 13.26 25.39 9.64
CA VAL A 8 14.55 24.76 9.30
C VAL A 8 14.44 23.23 9.22
N GLY A 9 13.76 22.60 10.18
CA GLY A 9 13.55 21.16 10.18
C GLY A 9 12.70 20.70 9.00
N VAL A 10 11.63 21.45 8.66
CA VAL A 10 10.79 21.17 7.48
C VAL A 10 11.61 21.24 6.20
N LEU A 11 12.46 22.27 6.07
CA LEU A 11 13.34 22.46 4.92
C LEU A 11 14.37 21.34 4.80
N TRP A 12 14.97 20.93 5.93
CA TRP A 12 15.94 19.83 6.00
C TRP A 12 15.32 18.48 5.62
N TYR A 13 14.14 18.14 6.17
CA TYR A 13 13.43 16.91 5.79
C TYR A 13 13.01 16.91 4.33
N GLY A 14 12.56 18.06 3.80
CA GLY A 14 12.28 18.24 2.37
C GLY A 14 13.51 18.02 1.50
N LEU A 15 14.67 18.58 1.89
CA LEU A 15 15.94 18.39 1.20
C LEU A 15 16.38 16.93 1.22
N MET A 16 16.38 16.27 2.37
CA MET A 16 16.74 14.84 2.50
C MET A 16 15.81 13.95 1.67
N PHE A 17 14.51 14.27 1.62
CA PHE A 17 13.56 13.59 0.75
C PHE A 17 13.90 13.81 -0.72
N ALA A 18 14.15 15.05 -1.14
CA ALA A 18 14.53 15.37 -2.51
C ALA A 18 15.82 14.64 -2.91
N VAL A 19 16.85 14.62 -2.05
CA VAL A 19 18.11 13.89 -2.30
C VAL A 19 17.85 12.39 -2.45
N LYS A 20 17.06 11.77 -1.57
CA LYS A 20 16.72 10.34 -1.68
C LYS A 20 15.92 10.03 -2.94
N MET A 21 14.98 10.90 -3.31
CA MET A 21 14.16 10.74 -4.50
C MET A 21 15.01 10.91 -5.77
N MET A 22 15.87 11.93 -5.83
CA MET A 22 16.83 12.14 -6.91
C MET A 22 17.83 10.99 -7.03
N ALA A 23 18.36 10.51 -5.91
CA ALA A 23 19.22 9.33 -5.90
C ALA A 23 18.49 8.13 -6.48
N ARG A 24 17.22 7.90 -6.14
CA ARG A 24 16.41 6.83 -6.74
C ARG A 24 16.06 7.05 -8.19
N LEU A 25 15.89 8.27 -8.67
CA LEU A 25 15.62 8.51 -10.08
C LEU A 25 16.85 8.29 -10.97
N LEU A 26 18.03 8.56 -10.42
CA LEU A 26 19.28 8.59 -11.18
C LEU A 26 20.11 7.31 -11.02
N TRP A 27 20.25 6.76 -9.81
CA TRP A 27 21.22 5.69 -9.50
C TRP A 27 20.69 4.52 -8.67
N VAL A 28 19.81 4.77 -7.70
CA VAL A 28 19.42 3.77 -6.69
C VAL A 28 18.23 2.95 -7.18
N ARG A 29 18.48 1.68 -7.47
CA ARG A 29 17.45 0.68 -7.78
C ARG A 29 17.35 -0.34 -6.67
N ASP A 30 16.16 -0.87 -6.46
CA ASP A 30 15.98 -2.08 -5.66
C ASP A 30 16.76 -3.25 -6.29
N ARG A 31 17.19 -4.19 -5.45
CA ARG A 31 17.84 -5.41 -5.92
C ARG A 31 16.86 -6.16 -6.82
N LYS A 32 17.30 -6.53 -8.02
CA LYS A 32 16.49 -7.37 -8.92
C LYS A 32 16.16 -8.69 -8.21
N THR A 33 14.87 -9.01 -8.18
CA THR A 33 14.33 -10.25 -7.59
C THR A 33 13.51 -10.98 -8.64
N ALA A 34 13.15 -12.25 -8.38
CA ALA A 34 12.31 -13.01 -9.30
C ALA A 34 10.98 -12.28 -9.63
N ILE A 35 10.47 -11.46 -8.71
CA ILE A 35 9.20 -10.74 -8.86
C ILE A 35 9.33 -9.33 -9.45
N SER A 36 10.54 -8.78 -9.61
CA SER A 36 10.69 -7.40 -10.12
C SER A 36 10.37 -7.28 -11.61
N GLY A 37 10.38 -8.40 -12.34
CA GLY A 37 10.18 -8.43 -13.79
C GLY A 37 11.41 -7.96 -14.57
N GLY A 38 11.33 -8.13 -15.89
CA GLY A 38 12.33 -7.65 -16.85
C GLY A 38 11.96 -6.29 -17.45
N ASP A 39 12.80 -5.81 -18.36
CA ASP A 39 12.51 -4.58 -19.11
C ASP A 39 11.26 -4.79 -19.99
N GLY A 40 10.33 -3.83 -19.99
CA GLY A 40 9.10 -3.92 -20.77
C GLY A 40 8.00 -4.79 -20.15
N VAL A 41 8.14 -5.22 -18.89
CA VAL A 41 7.15 -6.07 -18.20
C VAL A 41 5.75 -5.44 -18.15
N GLU A 42 5.64 -4.11 -18.26
CA GLU A 42 4.39 -3.37 -18.37
C GLU A 42 3.53 -3.80 -19.58
N LEU A 43 4.14 -4.33 -20.64
CA LEU A 43 3.46 -4.78 -21.87
C LEU A 43 3.12 -6.28 -21.85
N TRP A 44 3.60 -7.02 -20.86
CA TRP A 44 3.43 -8.47 -20.83
C TRP A 44 1.99 -8.88 -20.49
N PRO A 45 1.50 -10.02 -21.01
CA PRO A 45 0.19 -10.56 -20.64
C PRO A 45 0.05 -10.72 -19.12
N ARG A 46 -1.10 -10.29 -18.60
CA ARG A 46 -1.38 -10.31 -17.16
C ARG A 46 -2.37 -11.40 -16.79
N LYS A 47 -2.14 -12.04 -15.65
CA LYS A 47 -3.14 -12.83 -14.94
C LYS A 47 -3.60 -12.05 -13.72
N ILE A 48 -4.86 -12.24 -13.33
CA ILE A 48 -5.46 -11.59 -12.18
C ILE A 48 -5.98 -12.67 -11.22
N ALA A 49 -5.81 -12.45 -9.94
CA ALA A 49 -6.45 -13.21 -8.87
C ALA A 49 -6.97 -12.25 -7.81
N THR A 50 -7.96 -12.69 -7.04
CA THR A 50 -8.56 -11.87 -5.99
C THR A 50 -8.36 -12.56 -4.64
N ALA A 51 -7.66 -11.90 -3.72
CA ALA A 51 -7.64 -12.31 -2.32
C ALA A 51 -8.72 -11.56 -1.54
N ARG A 52 -9.50 -12.31 -0.74
CA ARG A 52 -10.58 -11.76 0.09
C ARG A 52 -10.19 -11.82 1.55
N PHE A 53 -10.42 -10.74 2.27
CA PHE A 53 -10.10 -10.64 3.68
C PHE A 53 -11.27 -10.10 4.47
N CYS A 54 -11.45 -10.64 5.67
CA CYS A 54 -12.36 -10.07 6.66
C CYS A 54 -11.67 -8.89 7.36
N LEU A 55 -12.32 -7.72 7.39
CA LEU A 55 -11.78 -6.55 8.08
C LEU A 55 -11.62 -6.81 9.58
N GLU A 56 -12.48 -7.64 10.17
CA GLU A 56 -12.40 -7.95 11.61
C GLU A 56 -11.15 -8.77 11.95
N ASP A 57 -10.79 -9.73 11.10
CA ASP A 57 -9.56 -10.52 11.27
C ASP A 57 -8.32 -9.61 11.19
N MET A 58 -8.32 -8.66 10.25
CA MET A 58 -7.26 -7.65 10.16
C MET A 58 -7.20 -6.77 11.42
N ARG A 59 -8.35 -6.37 11.98
CA ARG A 59 -8.40 -5.58 13.23
C ARG A 59 -7.86 -6.34 14.42
N ILE A 60 -8.10 -7.65 14.53
CA ILE A 60 -7.56 -8.51 15.59
C ILE A 60 -6.02 -8.49 15.53
N VAL A 61 -5.46 -8.76 14.35
CA VAL A 61 -3.99 -8.73 14.14
C VAL A 61 -3.43 -7.34 14.45
N LYS A 62 -4.11 -6.30 13.99
CA LYS A 62 -3.72 -4.91 14.20
C LYS A 62 -3.68 -4.54 15.69
N ARG A 63 -4.69 -4.95 16.47
CA ARG A 63 -4.74 -4.79 17.93
C ARG A 63 -3.60 -5.51 18.64
N ALA A 64 -3.30 -6.76 18.26
CA ALA A 64 -2.22 -7.54 18.87
C ALA A 64 -0.81 -6.96 18.59
N VAL A 65 -0.67 -6.15 17.55
CA VAL A 65 0.58 -5.46 17.17
C VAL A 65 0.64 -4.04 17.77
N GLY A 66 -0.32 -3.67 18.63
CA GLY A 66 -0.33 -2.39 19.34
C GLY A 66 -0.56 -1.20 18.43
N ASP A 67 -1.22 -1.39 17.28
CA ASP A 67 -1.64 -0.27 16.45
C ASP A 67 -2.96 0.28 16.98
N ALA A 68 -3.03 1.59 17.14
CA ALA A 68 -4.26 2.24 17.56
C ALA A 68 -5.36 1.97 16.51
N GLU A 69 -6.56 1.61 16.97
CA GLU A 69 -7.71 1.71 16.09
C GLU A 69 -7.78 3.14 15.57
N PRO A 70 -8.11 3.36 14.29
CA PRO A 70 -8.39 4.71 13.85
C PRO A 70 -9.58 5.11 14.70
N SER A 71 -9.37 6.00 15.67
CA SER A 71 -10.45 6.61 16.43
C SER A 71 -11.52 6.96 15.41
N ASP A 72 -12.75 6.45 15.57
CA ASP A 72 -13.88 6.76 14.71
C ASP A 72 -13.86 8.25 14.47
N LEU A 73 -13.25 8.63 13.34
CA LEU A 73 -13.08 10.01 12.99
C LEU A 73 -14.48 10.33 12.58
N LYS A 74 -15.28 10.81 13.54
CA LYS A 74 -16.53 11.51 13.31
C LYS A 74 -16.16 12.58 12.31
N ARG A 75 -16.29 12.24 11.03
CA ARG A 75 -16.05 13.14 9.91
C ARG A 75 -17.15 14.16 10.08
N SER A 76 -16.84 15.26 10.75
CA SER A 76 -17.57 16.50 10.51
C SER A 76 -17.58 16.65 8.99
N LYS A 77 -18.77 16.70 8.39
CA LYS A 77 -18.99 16.65 6.93
C LYS A 77 -17.91 17.48 6.22
N PRO A 78 -16.86 16.86 5.65
CA PRO A 78 -15.83 17.62 4.98
C PRO A 78 -16.49 18.19 3.74
N GLN A 79 -16.21 19.45 3.42
CA GLN A 79 -16.55 19.99 2.10
C GLN A 79 -16.16 18.97 1.04
N LEU A 80 -17.08 18.66 0.13
CA LEU A 80 -16.94 17.59 -0.85
C LEU A 80 -15.86 17.98 -1.88
N HIS A 81 -14.60 17.84 -1.53
CA HIS A 81 -13.50 17.99 -2.46
C HIS A 81 -13.47 16.73 -3.32
N TRP A 82 -13.70 16.89 -4.63
CA TRP A 82 -13.61 15.79 -5.58
C TRP A 82 -12.17 15.26 -5.64
N GLY A 83 -12.00 13.94 -5.42
CA GLY A 83 -10.73 13.24 -5.62
C GLY A 83 -10.03 12.76 -4.34
N ASN A 84 -9.24 11.69 -4.51
CA ASN A 84 -8.43 11.11 -3.43
C ASN A 84 -7.04 11.75 -3.38
N LYS A 85 -6.63 12.24 -2.20
CA LYS A 85 -5.22 12.57 -1.95
C LYS A 85 -4.46 11.27 -1.73
N PHE A 86 -3.53 10.94 -2.62
CA PHE A 86 -2.67 9.77 -2.48
C PHE A 86 -1.27 10.18 -2.00
N GLY A 87 -0.63 9.29 -1.25
CA GLY A 87 0.76 9.43 -0.81
C GLY A 87 1.51 8.16 -1.12
N GLY A 88 2.68 8.30 -1.74
CA GLY A 88 3.60 7.17 -1.97
C GLY A 88 4.56 7.03 -0.80
N ILE A 89 4.76 5.81 -0.34
CA ILE A 89 5.79 5.48 0.65
C ILE A 89 6.57 4.30 0.12
N LEU A 90 7.88 4.44 -0.01
CA LEU A 90 8.74 3.31 -0.30
C LEU A 90 8.95 2.47 0.96
N LEU A 91 8.60 1.19 0.93
CA LEU A 91 8.74 0.30 2.08
C LEU A 91 9.80 -0.78 1.79
N PRO A 92 10.90 -0.85 2.56
CA PRO A 92 11.88 -1.92 2.39
C PRO A 92 11.32 -3.24 2.97
N ILE A 93 10.82 -4.10 2.09
CA ILE A 93 10.30 -5.41 2.46
C ILE A 93 11.44 -6.43 2.39
N HIS A 94 11.72 -7.06 3.53
CA HIS A 94 12.78 -8.05 3.67
C HIS A 94 12.17 -9.44 3.71
N TYR A 95 12.47 -10.26 2.71
CA TYR A 95 12.07 -11.67 2.68
C TYR A 95 13.00 -12.48 3.59
N ARG A 96 12.54 -12.79 4.80
CA ARG A 96 13.19 -13.77 5.66
C ARG A 96 12.23 -14.94 5.82
N LYS A 97 12.73 -16.17 5.74
CA LYS A 97 11.94 -17.35 6.13
C LYS A 97 11.41 -17.11 7.55
N GLY A 98 10.11 -17.33 7.72
CA GLY A 98 9.41 -17.08 8.98
C GLY A 98 10.06 -17.84 10.13
N GLY A 99 10.24 -17.16 11.26
CA GLY A 99 10.46 -17.83 12.54
C GLY A 99 9.13 -18.27 13.15
N VAL A 100 9.16 -18.77 14.38
CA VAL A 100 7.97 -19.21 15.13
C VAL A 100 6.97 -18.06 15.39
N ASP A 101 7.42 -16.80 15.38
CA ASP A 101 6.56 -15.62 15.57
C ASP A 101 6.01 -15.09 14.23
N HIS A 102 4.74 -15.41 13.94
CA HIS A 102 4.01 -14.95 12.76
C HIS A 102 3.73 -13.43 12.77
N LEU A 103 3.76 -12.76 13.93
CA LEU A 103 3.50 -11.32 14.06
C LEU A 103 4.76 -10.47 14.01
N HIS A 104 5.95 -11.06 14.20
CA HIS A 104 7.22 -10.32 14.22
C HIS A 104 7.45 -9.50 12.94
N HIS A 105 7.10 -10.03 11.76
CA HIS A 105 7.19 -9.30 10.50
C HIS A 105 6.28 -8.07 10.47
N VAL A 106 5.03 -8.22 10.94
CA VAL A 106 4.06 -7.12 10.99
C VAL A 106 4.50 -6.04 11.98
N ARG A 107 4.99 -6.41 13.17
CA ARG A 107 5.53 -5.45 14.15
C ARG A 107 6.69 -4.64 13.59
N ARG A 108 7.64 -5.30 12.93
CA ARG A 108 8.78 -4.62 12.28
C ARG A 108 8.31 -3.65 11.21
N VAL A 109 7.44 -4.10 10.32
CA VAL A 109 6.90 -3.27 9.24
C VAL A 109 6.12 -2.08 9.81
N LYS A 110 5.35 -2.28 10.88
CA LYS A 110 4.64 -1.20 11.60
C LYS A 110 5.60 -0.12 12.10
N VAL A 111 6.68 -0.48 12.79
CA VAL A 111 7.65 0.51 13.28
C VAL A 111 8.21 1.35 12.13
N ILE A 112 8.56 0.72 11.01
CA ILE A 112 9.05 1.42 9.82
C ILE A 112 7.96 2.32 9.21
N LEU A 113 6.70 1.84 9.15
CA LEU A 113 5.58 2.62 8.63
C LEU A 113 5.30 3.84 9.50
N ASP A 114 5.28 3.69 10.82
CA ASP A 114 4.95 4.78 11.74
C ASP A 114 6.04 5.87 11.69
N LEU A 115 7.31 5.47 11.58
CA LEU A 115 8.40 6.40 11.30
C LEU A 115 8.20 7.13 9.96
N LYS A 116 7.78 6.41 8.91
CA LYS A 116 7.53 6.99 7.57
C LYS A 116 6.28 7.87 7.49
N LYS A 117 5.26 7.59 8.30
CA LYS A 117 4.07 8.46 8.46
C LYS A 117 4.41 9.75 9.20
N GLN A 118 5.30 9.67 10.20
CA GLN A 118 5.80 10.85 10.92
C GLN A 118 6.72 11.70 10.05
N CYS A 119 7.49 11.06 9.16
CA CYS A 119 8.21 11.76 8.11
C CYS A 119 7.19 12.41 7.16
N MET A 120 7.31 13.71 6.87
CA MET A 120 6.46 14.40 5.88
C MET A 120 6.75 13.96 4.43
N GLU A 121 7.35 12.78 4.24
CA GLU A 121 7.78 12.19 2.97
C GLU A 121 6.62 12.13 1.98
N ALA A 122 5.47 11.60 2.41
CA ALA A 122 4.29 11.46 1.56
C ALA A 122 3.71 12.82 1.12
N HIS A 123 3.75 13.82 2.02
CA HIS A 123 3.27 15.17 1.70
C HIS A 123 4.18 15.86 0.69
N PHE A 124 5.49 15.78 0.91
CA PHE A 124 6.48 16.31 -0.03
C PHE A 124 6.42 15.60 -1.37
N ALA A 125 6.26 14.28 -1.41
CA ALA A 125 6.12 13.51 -2.64
C ALA A 125 4.93 13.98 -3.48
N TYR A 126 3.76 14.13 -2.85
CA TYR A 126 2.54 14.58 -3.53
C TYR A 126 2.70 16.00 -4.09
N LYS A 127 3.21 16.93 -3.27
CA LYS A 127 3.46 18.31 -3.71
C LYS A 127 4.48 18.36 -4.83
N PHE A 128 5.58 17.64 -4.70
CA PHE A 128 6.62 17.56 -5.73
C PHE A 128 6.04 17.04 -7.05
N GLY A 129 5.29 15.95 -7.04
CA GLY A 129 4.62 15.42 -8.24
C GLY A 129 3.68 16.43 -8.89
N SER A 130 2.88 17.14 -8.09
CA SER A 130 2.03 18.23 -8.58
C SER A 130 2.84 19.36 -9.21
N HIS A 131 3.97 19.75 -8.61
CA HIS A 131 4.83 20.80 -9.17
C HIS A 131 5.48 20.34 -10.47
N VAL A 132 6.00 19.11 -10.55
CA VAL A 132 6.54 18.55 -11.80
C VAL A 132 5.48 18.55 -12.89
N MET A 133 4.25 18.13 -12.58
CA MET A 133 3.14 18.16 -13.53
C MET A 133 2.82 19.58 -14.01
N SER A 134 2.75 20.55 -13.09
CA SER A 134 2.40 21.94 -13.40
C SER A 134 3.51 22.69 -14.15
N TYR A 135 4.77 22.51 -13.79
CA TYR A 135 5.90 23.27 -14.35
C TYR A 135 6.56 22.59 -15.57
N LEU A 136 6.71 21.27 -15.54
CA LEU A 136 7.43 20.50 -16.58
C LEU A 136 6.49 19.76 -17.54
N GLY A 137 5.20 19.73 -17.23
CA GLY A 137 4.16 19.10 -18.04
C GLY A 137 4.07 17.58 -17.89
N SER A 138 3.05 17.01 -18.54
CA SER A 138 2.68 15.59 -18.42
C SER A 138 3.74 14.62 -18.95
N LYS A 139 4.48 14.99 -19.99
CA LYS A 139 5.56 14.15 -20.54
C LYS A 139 6.70 13.94 -19.55
N ALA A 140 7.18 15.01 -18.93
CA ALA A 140 8.24 14.94 -17.92
C ALA A 140 7.75 14.21 -16.65
N ALA A 141 6.52 14.49 -16.21
CA ALA A 141 5.90 13.79 -15.08
C ALA A 141 5.74 12.28 -15.34
N GLY A 142 5.36 11.90 -16.56
CA GLY A 142 5.25 10.51 -16.99
C GLY A 142 6.60 9.80 -16.96
N LEU A 143 7.64 10.39 -17.56
CA LEU A 143 9.00 9.84 -17.55
C LEU A 143 9.54 9.70 -16.12
N PHE A 144 9.31 10.70 -15.28
CA PHE A 144 9.69 10.68 -13.87
C PHE A 144 9.03 9.51 -13.14
N SER A 145 7.70 9.39 -13.28
CA SER A 145 6.91 8.36 -12.61
C SER A 145 7.32 6.97 -13.08
N HIS A 146 7.52 6.80 -14.39
CA HIS A 146 8.00 5.57 -14.98
C HIS A 146 9.37 5.17 -14.39
N ARG A 147 10.37 6.07 -14.41
CA ARG A 147 11.70 5.79 -13.83
C ARG A 147 11.64 5.46 -12.35
N PHE A 148 10.84 6.20 -11.59
CA PHE A 148 10.68 5.95 -10.16
C PHE A 148 10.13 4.55 -9.90
N LEU A 149 9.09 4.14 -10.65
CA LEU A 149 8.46 2.84 -10.52
C LEU A 149 9.36 1.70 -10.98
N CYS A 150 10.09 1.84 -12.10
CA CYS A 150 11.05 0.83 -12.58
C CYS A 150 12.15 0.51 -11.55
N ASN A 151 12.44 1.43 -10.64
CA ASN A 151 13.48 1.27 -9.63
C ASN A 151 12.96 0.63 -8.34
N THR A 152 11.66 0.28 -8.26
CA THR A 152 11.05 -0.45 -7.14
C THR A 152 10.64 -1.87 -7.55
N SER A 153 10.60 -2.81 -6.59
CA SER A 153 10.34 -4.23 -6.90
C SER A 153 8.88 -4.54 -7.26
N PHE A 154 7.92 -3.97 -6.54
CA PHE A 154 6.48 -4.17 -6.75
C PHE A 154 5.68 -3.03 -6.11
N LEU A 155 4.39 -2.95 -6.40
CA LEU A 155 3.51 -1.91 -5.89
C LEU A 155 2.35 -2.49 -5.07
N ILE A 156 2.10 -1.90 -3.90
CA ILE A 156 0.86 -2.07 -3.14
C ILE A 156 0.14 -0.73 -3.09
N SER A 157 -1.15 -0.71 -3.44
CA SER A 157 -2.02 0.43 -3.18
C SER A 157 -3.16 0.03 -2.25
N ASN A 158 -3.58 0.94 -1.39
CA ASN A 158 -4.72 0.74 -0.49
C ASN A 158 -5.70 1.91 -0.61
N MET A 159 -6.99 1.63 -0.74
CA MET A 159 -8.06 2.62 -0.73
C MET A 159 -9.19 2.20 0.21
N VAL A 160 -9.56 3.12 1.10
CA VAL A 160 -10.74 2.95 1.96
C VAL A 160 -11.97 3.27 1.11
N GLY A 161 -12.74 2.24 0.75
CA GLY A 161 -14.00 2.41 0.04
C GLY A 161 -15.19 2.65 0.98
N PRO A 162 -16.41 2.72 0.42
CA PRO A 162 -17.64 2.96 1.19
C PRO A 162 -17.88 1.89 2.26
N GLN A 163 -18.31 2.33 3.44
CA GLN A 163 -18.74 1.40 4.51
C GLN A 163 -20.21 1.01 4.36
N GLU A 164 -21.03 1.93 3.83
CA GLU A 164 -22.45 1.71 3.56
C GLU A 164 -22.63 1.00 2.22
N ASP A 165 -23.72 0.24 2.12
CA ASP A 165 -24.13 -0.37 0.85
C ASP A 165 -24.50 0.73 -0.15
N VAL A 166 -24.08 0.53 -1.39
CA VAL A 166 -24.25 1.51 -2.47
C VAL A 166 -25.08 0.84 -3.55
N ALA A 167 -26.02 1.58 -4.14
CA ALA A 167 -26.78 1.13 -5.29
C ALA A 167 -26.50 2.03 -6.50
N ILE A 168 -26.41 1.44 -7.69
CA ILE A 168 -26.31 2.17 -8.96
C ILE A 168 -27.61 1.96 -9.72
N GLY A 169 -28.42 3.02 -9.83
CA GLY A 169 -29.74 2.94 -10.48
C GLY A 169 -30.59 1.81 -9.90
N ASP A 170 -30.80 1.83 -8.58
CA ASP A 170 -31.52 0.82 -7.80
C ASP A 170 -30.93 -0.61 -7.80
N ASN A 171 -29.77 -0.83 -8.42
CA ASN A 171 -29.07 -2.11 -8.35
C ASN A 171 -28.01 -2.11 -7.24
N PRO A 172 -28.14 -2.95 -6.20
CA PRO A 172 -27.18 -2.98 -5.09
C PRO A 172 -25.82 -3.50 -5.57
N VAL A 173 -24.76 -2.77 -5.23
CA VAL A 173 -23.37 -3.16 -5.48
C VAL A 173 -22.97 -4.21 -4.45
N THR A 174 -22.46 -5.35 -4.92
CA THR A 174 -22.08 -6.47 -4.05
C THR A 174 -20.59 -6.46 -3.67
N TYR A 175 -19.74 -5.99 -4.58
CA TYR A 175 -18.30 -5.86 -4.37
C TYR A 175 -17.72 -4.73 -5.22
N ILE A 176 -16.60 -4.17 -4.76
CA ILE A 176 -15.83 -3.17 -5.48
C ILE A 176 -14.39 -3.68 -5.59
N ARG A 177 -13.93 -3.84 -6.83
CA ARG A 177 -12.56 -4.26 -7.15
C ARG A 177 -11.89 -3.20 -7.99
N VAL A 178 -10.64 -2.91 -7.67
CA VAL A 178 -9.84 -1.96 -8.45
C VAL A 178 -8.63 -2.68 -9.00
N THR A 179 -8.37 -2.45 -10.28
CA THR A 179 -7.18 -2.92 -10.96
C THR A 179 -6.61 -1.77 -11.80
N SER A 180 -5.31 -1.80 -12.03
CA SER A 180 -4.64 -0.87 -12.93
C SER A 180 -3.66 -1.65 -13.81
N SER A 181 -3.58 -1.26 -15.08
CA SER A 181 -2.65 -1.82 -16.05
C SER A 181 -1.47 -0.87 -16.27
N SER A 182 -0.47 -1.33 -17.03
CA SER A 182 0.62 -0.49 -17.55
C SER A 182 1.65 0.00 -16.50
N PHE A 183 1.66 -0.60 -15.32
CA PHE A 183 2.75 -0.39 -14.35
C PHE A 183 3.98 -1.22 -14.72
N PRO A 184 5.20 -0.66 -14.60
CA PRO A 184 6.46 -1.36 -14.89
C PRO A 184 6.86 -2.30 -13.74
N HIS A 185 5.90 -3.11 -13.28
CA HIS A 185 6.07 -4.11 -12.21
C HIS A 185 5.49 -5.43 -12.67
N ALA A 186 6.14 -6.54 -12.34
CA ALA A 186 5.60 -7.87 -12.60
C ALA A 186 4.47 -8.25 -11.63
N LEU A 187 4.43 -7.62 -10.44
CA LEU A 187 3.43 -7.84 -9.40
C LEU A 187 2.87 -6.49 -8.94
N THR A 188 1.55 -6.31 -9.05
CA THR A 188 0.84 -5.18 -8.45
C THR A 188 -0.34 -5.67 -7.61
N MET A 189 -0.54 -5.04 -6.46
CA MET A 189 -1.57 -5.42 -5.50
C MET A 189 -2.39 -4.20 -5.13
N HIS A 190 -3.70 -4.25 -5.39
CA HIS A 190 -4.62 -3.16 -5.13
C HIS A 190 -5.70 -3.61 -4.14
N MET A 191 -5.69 -3.03 -2.94
CA MET A 191 -6.67 -3.31 -1.89
C MET A 191 -7.76 -2.24 -1.85
N VAL A 192 -9.02 -2.67 -1.78
CA VAL A 192 -10.17 -1.82 -1.51
C VAL A 192 -11.06 -2.43 -0.42
N SER A 193 -11.47 -1.62 0.55
CA SER A 193 -12.48 -2.02 1.54
C SER A 193 -13.89 -1.64 1.09
N TYR A 194 -14.86 -2.54 1.19
CA TYR A 194 -16.27 -2.30 0.90
C TYR A 194 -17.17 -3.19 1.76
N GLY A 195 -18.19 -2.60 2.41
CA GLY A 195 -19.23 -3.35 3.14
C GLY A 195 -18.67 -4.36 4.17
N GLY A 196 -17.70 -3.94 4.99
CA GLY A 196 -17.07 -4.82 5.99
C GLY A 196 -16.03 -5.81 5.46
N ARG A 197 -15.83 -5.89 4.15
CA ARG A 197 -14.85 -6.79 3.50
C ARG A 197 -13.70 -5.98 2.90
N ALA A 198 -12.53 -6.58 2.77
CA ALA A 198 -11.41 -6.04 2.02
C ALA A 198 -11.02 -6.99 0.90
N GLU A 199 -11.06 -6.52 -0.34
CA GLU A 199 -10.64 -7.30 -1.51
C GLU A 199 -9.34 -6.74 -2.07
N MET A 200 -8.34 -7.63 -2.22
CA MET A 200 -7.08 -7.34 -2.88
C MET A 200 -7.08 -7.95 -4.27
N GLN A 201 -7.01 -7.11 -5.30
CA GLN A 201 -6.71 -7.55 -6.64
C GLN A 201 -5.19 -7.70 -6.82
N ILE A 202 -4.78 -8.88 -7.24
CA ILE A 202 -3.38 -9.25 -7.47
C ILE A 202 -3.21 -9.42 -8.97
N LEU A 203 -2.47 -8.50 -9.58
CA LEU A 203 -2.17 -8.54 -11.00
C LEU A 203 -0.71 -8.97 -11.19
N VAL A 204 -0.50 -10.04 -11.97
CA VAL A 204 0.82 -10.62 -12.17
C VAL A 204 1.18 -10.76 -13.64
N ALA A 205 2.47 -10.63 -13.97
CA ALA A 205 2.99 -11.02 -15.27
C ALA A 205 2.95 -12.53 -15.41
N LYS A 206 2.28 -13.02 -16.47
CA LYS A 206 1.99 -14.45 -16.69
C LYS A 206 3.24 -15.34 -16.66
N ASP A 207 4.34 -14.83 -17.18
CA ASP A 207 5.59 -15.58 -17.35
C ASP A 207 6.47 -15.57 -16.08
N ILE A 208 6.15 -14.71 -15.11
CA ILE A 208 6.88 -14.59 -13.84
C ILE A 208 6.18 -15.34 -12.72
N ILE A 209 4.86 -15.17 -12.59
CA ILE A 209 4.06 -15.83 -11.56
C ILE A 209 3.05 -16.74 -12.27
N PRO A 210 3.28 -18.07 -12.27
CA PRO A 210 2.46 -19.00 -13.03
C PRO A 210 1.06 -19.16 -12.44
N ASP A 211 0.94 -19.15 -11.11
CA ASP A 211 -0.31 -19.34 -10.39
C ASP A 211 -0.58 -18.19 -9.40
N PRO A 212 -1.37 -17.17 -9.82
CA PRO A 212 -1.77 -16.09 -8.94
C PRO A 212 -2.87 -16.48 -7.95
N GLU A 213 -3.65 -17.54 -8.22
CA GLU A 213 -4.69 -18.00 -7.30
C GLU A 213 -4.06 -18.66 -6.07
N PHE A 214 -3.01 -19.44 -6.26
CA PHE A 214 -2.21 -19.95 -5.15
C PHE A 214 -1.58 -18.82 -4.33
N LEU A 215 -1.08 -17.76 -4.99
CA LEU A 215 -0.57 -16.58 -4.29
C LEU A 215 -1.67 -15.88 -3.46
N ALA A 216 -2.87 -15.74 -4.02
CA ALA A 216 -4.02 -15.19 -3.32
C ALA A 216 -4.40 -16.04 -2.08
N TYR A 217 -4.37 -17.37 -2.23
CA TYR A 217 -4.58 -18.31 -1.12
C TYR A 217 -3.50 -18.15 -0.04
N CYS A 218 -2.22 -18.07 -0.40
CA CYS A 218 -1.14 -17.85 0.57
C CYS A 218 -1.32 -16.57 1.38
N PHE A 219 -1.81 -15.48 0.78
CA PHE A 219 -2.08 -14.25 1.53
C PHE A 219 -3.24 -14.42 2.51
N GLN A 220 -4.30 -15.12 2.11
CA GLN A 220 -5.45 -15.41 2.99
C GLN A 220 -5.04 -16.30 4.16
N ASP A 221 -4.32 -17.38 3.88
CA ASP A 221 -3.81 -18.32 4.89
C ASP A 221 -2.85 -17.63 5.87
N ALA A 222 -1.95 -16.78 5.37
CA ALA A 222 -1.07 -16.00 6.23
C ALA A 222 -1.85 -15.09 7.21
N LEU A 223 -2.96 -14.48 6.78
CA LEU A 223 -3.79 -13.68 7.69
C LEU A 223 -4.44 -14.54 8.77
N LEU A 224 -4.90 -15.74 8.44
CA LEU A 224 -5.47 -16.68 9.40
C LEU A 224 -4.44 -17.11 10.44
N GLN A 225 -3.23 -17.49 10.02
CA GLN A 225 -2.14 -17.84 10.94
C GLN A 225 -1.77 -16.67 11.88
N MET A 226 -1.75 -15.44 11.35
CA MET A 226 -1.50 -14.23 12.15
C MET A 226 -2.62 -13.97 13.15
N LYS A 227 -3.88 -14.19 12.77
CA LYS A 227 -5.04 -14.08 13.65
C LYS A 227 -4.96 -15.09 14.80
N GLU A 228 -4.68 -16.35 14.50
CA GLU A 228 -4.54 -17.40 15.51
C GLU A 228 -3.43 -17.06 16.51
N SER A 229 -2.27 -16.63 16.01
CA SER A 229 -1.16 -16.17 16.85
C SER A 229 -1.53 -14.94 17.70
N ALA A 230 -2.30 -14.00 17.15
CA ALA A 230 -2.77 -12.81 17.85
C ALA A 230 -3.74 -13.15 18.99
N LEU A 231 -4.64 -14.12 18.78
CA LEU A 231 -5.58 -14.57 19.80
C LEU A 231 -4.87 -15.30 20.94
N LEU A 232 -3.83 -16.09 20.65
CA LEU A 232 -3.00 -16.74 21.68
C LEU A 232 -2.26 -15.73 22.57
N LEU A 233 -1.82 -14.60 22.00
CA LEU A 233 -1.08 -13.55 22.72
C LEU A 233 -1.99 -12.61 23.51
N ALA A 234 -3.29 -12.58 23.22
CA ALA A 234 -4.24 -11.69 23.87
C ALA A 234 -5.62 -12.38 24.04
N PRO A 235 -5.77 -13.26 25.04
CA PRO A 235 -7.00 -14.04 25.26
C PRO A 235 -8.23 -13.16 25.60
N ASN A 236 -8.03 -11.87 25.90
CA ASN A 236 -9.09 -10.90 26.15
C ASN A 236 -9.62 -10.20 24.88
N ILE A 237 -9.06 -10.49 23.69
CA ILE A 237 -9.64 -10.02 22.42
C ILE A 237 -10.80 -10.95 22.09
N LYS A 238 -12.00 -10.62 22.59
CA LYS A 238 -13.21 -11.31 22.16
C LYS A 238 -13.44 -11.04 20.68
N PRO A 239 -13.68 -12.06 19.84
CA PRO A 239 -14.45 -11.84 18.62
C PRO A 239 -15.83 -11.31 19.07
N CYS A 240 -16.27 -10.19 18.52
CA CYS A 240 -17.65 -9.75 18.70
C CYS A 240 -18.60 -10.73 18.01
#